data_AF-A0A3B8RWV1-F1
#
_entry.id   AF-A0A3B8RWV1-F1
#
_cell.length_a   1.000
_cell.length_b   1.000
_cell.length_c   1.000
_cell.angle_alpha   90.00
_cell.angle_beta   90.00
_cell.angle_gamma   90.00
#
_symmetry.space_group_name_H-M   'P 1'
#
loop_
_entity.id
_entity.type
_entity.pdbx_description
1 polymer ?
#
loop_
_entity_poly.entity_id
_entity_poly.type
_entity_poly.pdbx_seq_one_letter_code
_entity_poly.pdbx_strand_id
1 'polypeptide(L)'
;MPKTVSFNIFFDEIIHRRMEMKVKPFKNESINDFSNKSNIEKQKKALQEVRNMLGKNYDLHIGGKQNQTEKKFNSYNPSDKDEVLATFSKGTVDLVNLAVETAYDKFQEWQYVTAEKRAKILFKAAAIARKRRFEINAWMILEAGKNYTEADADTAEAIDFLEFYGREILRYSSKQPITPVKGEKNELVYIPLGVGVVIPPWNFPFAILVGMTSAAIVSGNTVVLKPS
;
A
#
# COMPACT_ATOMS: atom_id res chain seq x y z
N MET A 1 52.77 12.61 -31.31
CA MET A 1 51.41 12.01 -31.29
C MET A 1 51.23 11.24 -29.99
N PRO A 2 50.47 11.73 -29.00
CA PRO A 2 50.03 10.91 -27.88
C PRO A 2 48.61 10.38 -28.15
N LYS A 3 48.42 9.09 -27.87
CA LYS A 3 47.15 8.37 -28.01
C LYS A 3 46.20 8.77 -26.87
N THR A 4 45.05 9.33 -27.21
CA THR A 4 43.92 9.54 -26.28
C THR A 4 43.30 8.18 -25.96
N VAL A 5 43.43 7.76 -24.70
CA VAL A 5 42.71 6.61 -24.16
C VAL A 5 41.26 7.03 -23.93
N SER A 6 40.34 6.37 -24.62
CA SER A 6 38.90 6.55 -24.53
C SER A 6 38.41 6.31 -23.09
N PHE A 7 38.04 7.39 -22.39
CA PHE A 7 37.43 7.37 -21.06
C PHE A 7 35.90 7.16 -21.09
N ASN A 8 35.31 6.92 -22.27
CA ASN A 8 33.85 6.93 -22.46
C ASN A 8 33.15 5.57 -22.38
N ILE A 9 33.86 4.45 -22.19
CA ILE A 9 33.22 3.12 -22.18
C ILE A 9 32.81 2.70 -20.76
N PHE A 10 33.48 3.21 -19.72
CA PHE A 10 33.22 2.80 -18.34
C PHE A 10 32.03 3.51 -17.68
N PHE A 11 31.64 4.69 -18.15
CA PHE A 11 30.52 5.45 -17.55
C PHE A 11 29.14 4.96 -18.02
N ASP A 12 29.02 4.48 -19.25
CA ASP A 12 27.75 3.96 -19.79
C ASP A 12 27.41 2.55 -19.27
N GLU A 13 28.41 1.71 -18.98
CA GLU A 13 28.17 0.37 -18.42
C GLU A 13 27.70 0.39 -16.95
N ILE A 14 28.07 1.42 -16.17
CA ILE A 14 27.69 1.55 -14.76
C ILE A 14 26.25 2.08 -14.60
N ILE A 15 25.75 2.86 -15.56
CA ILE A 15 24.36 3.39 -15.55
C ILE A 15 23.33 2.32 -16.01
N HIS A 16 23.76 1.26 -16.70
CA HIS A 16 22.86 0.26 -17.29
C HIS A 16 22.79 -1.11 -16.60
N ARG A 17 23.51 -1.35 -15.50
CA ARG A 17 23.24 -2.49 -14.61
C ARG A 17 22.04 -2.25 -13.69
N ARG A 18 20.88 -1.87 -14.25
CA ARG A 18 19.61 -2.13 -13.55
C ARG A 18 19.38 -3.63 -13.64
N MET A 19 19.51 -4.34 -12.51
CA MET A 19 18.98 -5.71 -12.42
C MET A 19 17.51 -5.64 -12.78
N GLU A 20 17.15 -6.09 -13.98
CA GLU A 20 15.75 -6.27 -14.35
C GLU A 20 15.11 -7.18 -13.32
N MET A 21 14.20 -6.62 -12.52
CA MET A 21 13.37 -7.43 -11.66
C MET A 21 12.50 -8.30 -12.55
N LYS A 22 12.86 -9.58 -12.68
CA LYS A 22 12.01 -10.59 -13.33
C LYS A 22 10.81 -10.87 -12.44
N VAL A 23 9.80 -10.01 -12.54
CA VAL A 23 8.50 -10.20 -11.89
C VAL A 23 7.63 -11.06 -12.80
N LYS A 24 6.96 -12.08 -12.25
CA LYS A 24 5.99 -12.88 -13.01
C LYS A 24 4.87 -11.97 -13.54
N PRO A 25 4.29 -12.29 -14.73
CA PRO A 25 3.12 -11.58 -15.24
C PRO A 25 2.04 -11.44 -14.17
N PHE A 26 1.34 -10.29 -14.17
CA PHE A 26 0.23 -10.07 -13.26
C PHE A 26 -0.86 -11.11 -13.50
N LYS A 27 -1.46 -11.57 -12.41
CA LYS A 27 -2.66 -12.40 -12.38
C LYS A 27 -3.41 -12.03 -11.12
N ASN A 28 -4.72 -11.87 -11.24
CA ASN A 28 -5.58 -11.65 -10.08
C ASN A 28 -5.43 -12.79 -9.06
N GLU A 29 -5.42 -12.41 -7.80
CA GLU A 29 -5.45 -13.31 -6.66
C GLU A 29 -6.78 -14.09 -6.68
N SER A 30 -6.71 -15.41 -6.62
CA SER A 30 -7.92 -16.25 -6.61
C SER A 30 -8.71 -16.04 -5.33
N ILE A 31 -10.04 -15.94 -5.44
CA ILE A 31 -10.96 -15.95 -4.30
C ILE A 31 -11.01 -17.36 -3.69
N ASN A 32 -11.01 -17.45 -2.36
CA ASN A 32 -11.14 -18.70 -1.64
C ASN A 32 -12.54 -19.30 -1.86
N ASP A 33 -12.59 -20.56 -2.27
CA ASP A 33 -13.83 -21.31 -2.39
C ASP A 33 -14.31 -21.75 -1.00
N PHE A 34 -15.41 -21.17 -0.53
CA PHE A 34 -16.04 -21.49 0.75
C PHE A 34 -17.04 -22.65 0.68
N SER A 35 -17.21 -23.33 -0.47
CA SER A 35 -17.80 -24.68 -0.49
C SER A 35 -16.85 -25.73 0.11
N ASN A 36 -15.55 -25.43 0.14
CA ASN A 36 -14.52 -26.26 0.76
C ASN A 36 -14.52 -26.08 2.29
N LYS A 37 -14.82 -27.17 3.01
CA LYS A 37 -14.82 -27.21 4.49
C LYS A 37 -13.50 -26.74 5.12
N SER A 38 -12.35 -26.99 4.50
CA SER A 38 -11.06 -26.53 5.03
C SER A 38 -10.97 -25.00 5.09
N ASN A 39 -11.51 -24.29 4.10
CA ASN A 39 -11.51 -22.83 4.08
C ASN A 39 -12.49 -22.25 5.11
N ILE A 40 -13.65 -22.88 5.27
CA ILE A 40 -14.61 -22.54 6.33
C ILE A 40 -13.94 -22.66 7.70
N GLU A 41 -13.28 -23.78 8.00
CA GLU A 41 -12.66 -23.99 9.32
C GLU A 41 -11.49 -23.03 9.58
N LYS A 42 -10.70 -22.68 8.55
CA LYS A 42 -9.67 -21.63 8.65
C LYS A 42 -10.29 -20.26 8.96
N GLN A 43 -11.38 -19.89 8.30
CA GLN A 43 -12.04 -18.60 8.52
C GLN A 43 -12.70 -18.53 9.90
N LYS A 44 -13.33 -19.61 10.37
CA LYS A 44 -13.85 -19.70 11.74
C LYS A 44 -12.75 -19.56 12.78
N LYS A 45 -11.62 -20.25 12.57
CA LYS A 45 -10.46 -20.13 13.45
C LYS A 45 -9.95 -18.68 13.51
N ALA A 46 -9.81 -18.02 12.36
CA ALA A 46 -9.39 -16.63 12.30
C ALA A 46 -10.38 -15.68 12.99
N LEU A 47 -11.70 -15.91 12.88
CA LEU A 47 -12.72 -15.17 13.61
C LEU A 47 -12.55 -15.32 15.13
N GLN A 48 -12.28 -16.53 15.61
CA GLN A 48 -12.02 -16.76 17.04
C GLN A 48 -10.74 -16.05 17.51
N GLU A 49 -9.68 -16.10 16.69
CA GLU A 49 -8.42 -15.41 17.00
C GLU A 49 -8.59 -13.89 17.05
N VAL A 50 -9.31 -13.30 16.10
CA VAL A 50 -9.61 -11.86 16.08
C VAL A 50 -10.51 -11.46 17.25
N ARG A 51 -11.49 -12.29 17.63
CA ARG A 51 -12.34 -12.06 18.81
C ARG A 51 -11.53 -11.94 20.11
N ASN A 52 -10.42 -12.68 20.22
CA ASN A 52 -9.50 -12.55 21.35
C ASN A 52 -8.66 -11.25 21.34
N MET A 53 -8.73 -10.47 20.26
CA MET A 53 -8.00 -9.20 20.10
C MET A 53 -8.89 -7.97 20.24
N LEU A 54 -10.20 -8.13 20.48
CA LEU A 54 -11.14 -7.01 20.60
C LEU A 54 -10.87 -6.16 21.85
N GLY A 55 -11.40 -4.95 21.85
CA GLY A 55 -11.25 -3.98 22.95
C GLY A 55 -9.89 -3.28 22.99
N LYS A 56 -9.05 -3.46 21.96
CA LYS A 56 -7.77 -2.75 21.83
C LYS A 56 -7.97 -1.26 21.54
N ASN A 57 -7.03 -0.46 22.04
CA ASN A 57 -6.89 0.93 21.67
C ASN A 57 -5.93 1.08 20.48
N TYR A 58 -6.31 1.88 19.50
CA TYR A 58 -5.51 2.18 18.31
C TYR A 58 -5.26 3.68 18.23
N ASP A 59 -3.98 4.03 18.21
CA ASP A 59 -3.51 5.42 18.18
C ASP A 59 -3.16 5.88 16.77
N LEU A 60 -3.11 7.19 16.59
CA LEU A 60 -2.73 7.79 15.32
C LEU A 60 -1.24 7.52 15.08
N HIS A 61 -0.89 7.08 13.88
CA HIS A 61 0.51 6.83 13.51
C HIS A 61 1.02 7.98 12.62
N ILE A 62 1.96 8.77 13.14
CA ILE A 62 2.57 9.91 12.43
C ILE A 62 4.08 9.77 12.50
N GLY A 63 4.75 9.74 11.36
CA GLY A 63 6.23 9.63 11.30
C GLY A 63 6.80 8.38 11.97
N GLY A 64 6.01 7.29 12.04
CA GLY A 64 6.40 6.06 12.74
C GLY A 64 6.19 6.08 14.26
N LYS A 65 5.57 7.13 14.82
CA LYS A 65 5.25 7.26 16.24
C LYS A 65 3.75 7.17 16.49
N GLN A 66 3.37 6.60 17.62
CA GLN A 66 1.99 6.57 18.10
C GLN A 66 1.64 7.88 18.82
N ASN A 67 0.48 8.44 18.51
CA ASN A 67 -0.03 9.68 19.07
C ASN A 67 -1.43 9.43 19.65
N GLN A 68 -1.52 9.45 20.97
CA GLN A 68 -2.75 9.31 21.73
C GLN A 68 -3.51 10.64 21.78
N THR A 69 -4.83 10.55 21.79
CA THR A 69 -5.70 11.71 22.03
C THR A 69 -6.72 11.43 23.13
N GLU A 70 -7.13 12.50 23.83
CA GLU A 70 -8.17 12.40 24.86
C GLU A 70 -9.52 11.99 24.26
N LYS A 71 -9.88 12.59 23.12
CA LYS A 71 -11.10 12.25 22.40
C LYS A 71 -10.89 10.96 21.62
N LYS A 72 -11.69 9.95 21.93
CA LYS A 72 -11.70 8.66 21.25
C LYS A 72 -13.08 8.34 20.70
N PHE A 73 -13.14 7.36 19.81
CA PHE A 73 -14.40 6.79 19.33
C PHE A 73 -14.27 5.26 19.23
N ASN A 74 -15.39 4.57 19.38
CA ASN A 74 -15.46 3.12 19.27
C ASN A 74 -15.85 2.72 17.85
N SER A 75 -15.27 1.62 17.38
CA SER A 75 -15.76 0.86 16.24
C SER A 75 -16.58 -0.32 16.77
N TYR A 76 -17.74 -0.55 16.16
CA TYR A 76 -18.75 -1.50 16.63
C TYR A 76 -19.00 -2.56 15.57
N ASN A 77 -19.39 -3.75 16.00
CA ASN A 77 -19.89 -4.77 15.09
C ASN A 77 -21.28 -4.35 14.56
N PRO A 78 -21.49 -4.17 13.24
CA PRO A 78 -22.80 -3.81 12.71
C PRO A 78 -23.86 -4.93 12.88
N SER A 79 -23.43 -6.17 13.12
CA SER A 79 -24.30 -7.32 13.37
C SER A 79 -24.64 -7.53 14.85
N ASP A 80 -23.91 -6.87 15.76
CA ASP A 80 -24.15 -6.84 17.21
C ASP A 80 -23.69 -5.48 17.76
N LYS A 81 -24.64 -4.54 17.91
CA LYS A 81 -24.33 -3.13 18.18
C LYS A 81 -23.76 -2.89 19.58
N ASP A 82 -23.88 -3.86 20.49
CA ASP A 82 -23.32 -3.80 21.83
C ASP A 82 -21.87 -4.32 21.86
N GLU A 83 -21.42 -4.99 20.80
CA GLU A 83 -20.06 -5.50 20.67
C GLU A 83 -19.11 -4.40 20.16
N VAL A 84 -18.28 -3.88 21.07
CA VAL A 84 -17.18 -2.96 20.77
C VAL A 84 -15.98 -3.76 20.27
N LEU A 85 -15.54 -3.48 19.04
CA LEU A 85 -14.40 -4.16 18.43
C LEU A 85 -13.08 -3.51 18.83
N ALA A 86 -13.03 -2.18 18.80
CA ALA A 86 -11.84 -1.40 19.05
C ALA A 86 -12.17 0.05 19.40
N THR A 87 -11.24 0.73 20.06
CA THR A 87 -11.32 2.16 20.36
C THR A 87 -10.19 2.90 19.66
N PHE A 88 -10.50 3.98 18.94
CA PHE A 88 -9.55 4.74 18.14
C PHE A 88 -9.37 6.16 18.67
N SER A 89 -8.12 6.63 18.71
CA SER A 89 -7.78 8.03 18.95
C SER A 89 -8.34 8.92 17.82
N LYS A 90 -9.11 9.96 18.17
CA LYS A 90 -9.67 10.90 17.20
C LYS A 90 -8.65 11.98 16.87
N GLY A 91 -8.38 12.18 15.58
CA GLY A 91 -7.48 13.24 15.10
C GLY A 91 -7.93 14.65 15.51
N THR A 92 -6.96 15.49 15.85
CA THR A 92 -7.13 16.94 16.07
C THR A 92 -6.54 17.72 14.89
N VAL A 93 -6.88 19.00 14.76
CA VAL A 93 -6.31 19.88 13.73
C VAL A 93 -4.78 19.93 13.84
N ASP A 94 -4.25 20.03 15.06
CA ASP A 94 -2.80 20.07 15.31
C ASP A 94 -2.11 18.77 14.86
N LEU A 95 -2.71 17.61 15.12
CA LEU A 95 -2.14 16.34 14.67
C LEU A 95 -2.26 16.13 13.16
N VAL A 96 -3.30 16.71 12.52
CA VAL A 96 -3.39 16.72 11.05
C VAL A 96 -2.28 17.58 10.46
N ASN A 97 -2.05 18.79 11.01
CA ASN A 97 -0.94 19.65 10.58
C ASN A 97 0.41 18.95 10.75
N LEU A 98 0.64 18.35 11.93
CA LEU A 98 1.84 17.55 12.19
C LEU A 98 1.99 16.40 11.19
N ALA A 99 0.91 15.71 10.83
CA ALA A 99 0.95 14.63 9.85
C ALA A 99 1.32 15.12 8.44
N VAL A 100 0.78 16.27 8.02
CA VAL A 100 1.10 16.89 6.73
C VAL A 100 2.55 17.36 6.69
N GLU A 101 3.02 18.06 7.73
CA GLU A 101 4.41 18.51 7.85
C GLU A 101 5.37 17.32 7.83
N THR A 102 5.10 16.29 8.64
CA THR A 102 5.92 15.07 8.69
C THR A 102 5.94 14.36 7.33
N ALA A 103 4.81 14.30 6.63
CA ALA A 103 4.74 13.70 5.30
C ALA A 103 5.51 14.54 4.26
N TYR A 104 5.49 15.87 4.38
CA TYR A 104 6.23 16.77 3.50
C TYR A 104 7.74 16.66 3.71
N ASP A 105 8.19 16.61 4.96
CA ASP A 105 9.60 16.40 5.28
C ASP A 105 10.07 15.05 4.74
N LYS A 106 9.26 13.99 4.93
CA LYS A 106 9.63 12.67 4.43
C LYS A 106 9.61 12.59 2.90
N PHE A 107 8.78 13.38 2.24
CA PHE A 107 8.75 13.47 0.79
C PHE A 107 10.08 13.95 0.20
N GLN A 108 10.83 14.80 0.90
CA GLN A 108 12.15 15.27 0.47
C GLN A 108 13.15 14.11 0.24
N GLU A 109 12.99 13.00 0.96
CA GLU A 109 13.80 11.79 0.78
C GLU A 109 13.09 10.74 -0.10
N TRP A 110 11.80 10.53 0.15
CA TRP A 110 11.04 9.43 -0.46
C TRP A 110 10.92 9.56 -1.98
N GLN A 111 10.81 10.79 -2.49
CA GLN A 111 10.71 11.06 -3.93
C GLN A 111 11.90 10.53 -4.73
N TYR A 112 13.08 10.44 -4.10
CA TYR A 112 14.32 9.96 -4.71
C TYR A 112 14.58 8.46 -4.51
N VAL A 113 13.74 7.76 -3.72
CA VAL A 113 13.84 6.29 -3.60
C VAL A 113 13.45 5.65 -4.93
N THR A 114 14.30 4.77 -5.49
CA THR A 114 14.06 4.23 -6.83
C THR A 114 12.74 3.47 -6.95
N ALA A 115 12.12 3.50 -8.13
CA ALA A 115 10.88 2.80 -8.44
C ALA A 115 10.94 1.31 -8.07
N GLU A 116 12.07 0.64 -8.30
CA GLU A 116 12.28 -0.77 -7.96
C GLU A 116 12.22 -1.02 -6.45
N LYS A 117 12.79 -0.12 -5.64
CA LYS A 117 12.71 -0.22 -4.18
C LYS A 117 11.28 0.02 -3.69
N ARG A 118 10.57 0.99 -4.26
CA ARG A 118 9.16 1.26 -3.93
C ARG A 118 8.26 0.09 -4.33
N ALA A 119 8.44 -0.48 -5.52
CA ALA A 119 7.74 -1.68 -5.98
C ALA A 119 7.95 -2.88 -5.04
N LYS A 120 9.20 -3.13 -4.61
CA LYS A 120 9.52 -4.20 -3.66
C LYS A 120 8.76 -4.07 -2.33
N ILE A 121 8.49 -2.85 -1.87
CA ILE A 121 7.72 -2.62 -0.64
C ILE A 121 6.27 -3.09 -0.84
N LEU A 122 5.65 -2.74 -1.98
CA LEU A 122 4.30 -3.20 -2.32
C LEU A 122 4.23 -4.72 -2.45
N PHE A 123 5.19 -5.36 -3.13
CA PHE A 123 5.22 -6.82 -3.23
C PHE A 123 5.39 -7.51 -1.88
N LYS A 124 6.17 -6.93 -0.96
CA LYS A 124 6.25 -7.42 0.43
C LYS A 124 4.92 -7.27 1.17
N ALA A 125 4.24 -6.13 1.01
CA ALA A 125 2.92 -5.91 1.59
C ALA A 125 1.90 -6.92 1.05
N ALA A 126 1.90 -7.20 -0.27
CA ALA A 126 1.05 -8.20 -0.89
C ALA A 126 1.30 -9.61 -0.32
N ALA A 127 2.57 -9.98 -0.14
CA ALA A 127 2.93 -11.27 0.48
C ALA A 127 2.45 -11.38 1.94
N ILE A 128 2.54 -10.30 2.72
CA ILE A 128 2.04 -10.26 4.10
C ILE A 128 0.51 -10.37 4.12
N ALA A 129 -0.20 -9.62 3.27
CA ALA A 129 -1.65 -9.68 3.14
C ALA A 129 -2.12 -11.08 2.76
N ARG A 130 -1.46 -11.73 1.77
CA ARG A 130 -1.75 -13.11 1.39
C ARG A 130 -1.54 -14.10 2.54
N LYS A 131 -0.49 -13.93 3.34
CA LYS A 131 -0.21 -14.77 4.53
C LYS A 131 -1.26 -14.58 5.62
N ARG A 132 -1.79 -13.37 5.79
CA ARG A 132 -2.76 -12.99 6.84
C ARG A 132 -4.20 -12.91 6.33
N ARG A 133 -4.48 -13.45 5.14
CA ARG A 133 -5.74 -13.25 4.43
C ARG A 133 -6.99 -13.56 5.26
N PHE A 134 -7.05 -14.73 5.91
CA PHE A 134 -8.19 -15.10 6.75
C PHE A 134 -8.37 -14.19 7.98
N GLU A 135 -7.27 -13.65 8.53
CA GLU A 135 -7.31 -12.69 9.63
C GLU A 135 -7.87 -11.34 9.17
N ILE A 136 -7.42 -10.84 8.01
CA ILE A 136 -7.93 -9.60 7.41
C ILE A 136 -9.42 -9.75 7.09
N ASN A 137 -9.81 -10.89 6.51
CA ASN A 137 -11.22 -11.20 6.27
C ASN A 137 -12.03 -11.19 7.57
N ALA A 138 -11.50 -11.77 8.65
CA ALA A 138 -12.19 -11.83 9.94
C ALA A 138 -12.44 -10.43 10.52
N TRP A 139 -11.48 -9.51 10.39
CA TRP A 139 -11.70 -8.10 10.77
C TRP A 139 -12.83 -7.47 9.96
N MET A 140 -12.84 -7.62 8.63
CA MET A 140 -13.91 -7.03 7.80
C MET A 140 -15.28 -7.67 8.02
N ILE A 141 -15.33 -8.97 8.32
CA ILE A 141 -16.58 -9.65 8.69
C ILE A 141 -17.15 -9.03 9.97
N LEU A 142 -16.30 -8.80 10.97
CA LEU A 142 -16.73 -8.25 12.26
C LEU A 142 -17.02 -6.75 12.20
N GLU A 143 -16.17 -5.96 11.53
CA GLU A 143 -16.22 -4.48 11.56
C GLU A 143 -17.06 -3.87 10.44
N ALA A 144 -17.11 -4.50 9.28
CA ALA A 144 -17.87 -4.02 8.13
C ALA A 144 -19.09 -4.90 7.78
N GLY A 145 -19.34 -5.97 8.55
CA GLY A 145 -20.49 -6.87 8.34
C GLY A 145 -20.43 -7.65 7.04
N LYS A 146 -19.24 -7.82 6.44
CA LYS A 146 -19.09 -8.59 5.19
C LYS A 146 -19.35 -10.08 5.45
N ASN A 147 -19.93 -10.77 4.47
CA ASN A 147 -19.92 -12.23 4.47
C ASN A 147 -18.52 -12.76 4.07
N TYR A 148 -18.32 -14.09 4.15
CA TYR A 148 -17.00 -14.69 3.93
C TYR A 148 -16.45 -14.42 2.52
N THR A 149 -17.28 -14.57 1.50
CA THR A 149 -16.88 -14.37 0.09
C THR A 149 -16.58 -12.90 -0.18
N GLU A 150 -17.42 -11.99 0.31
CA GLU A 150 -17.23 -10.54 0.13
C GLU A 150 -15.97 -10.04 0.84
N ALA A 151 -15.69 -10.51 2.05
CA ALA A 151 -14.48 -10.16 2.78
C ALA A 151 -13.23 -10.72 2.07
N ASP A 152 -13.31 -11.95 1.57
CA ASP A 152 -12.19 -12.56 0.88
C ASP A 152 -11.90 -11.94 -0.48
N ALA A 153 -12.94 -11.54 -1.22
CA ALA A 153 -12.83 -10.79 -2.47
C ALA A 153 -12.18 -9.42 -2.25
N ASP A 154 -12.57 -8.70 -1.18
CA ASP A 154 -11.97 -7.42 -0.79
C ASP A 154 -10.46 -7.57 -0.47
N THR A 155 -10.08 -8.60 0.29
CA THR A 155 -8.65 -8.87 0.54
C THR A 155 -7.89 -9.26 -0.72
N ALA A 156 -8.51 -10.05 -1.61
CA ALA A 156 -7.91 -10.41 -2.90
C ALA A 156 -7.67 -9.17 -3.76
N GLU A 157 -8.64 -8.26 -3.85
CA GLU A 157 -8.55 -7.02 -4.60
C GLU A 157 -7.46 -6.10 -4.03
N ALA A 158 -7.32 -6.01 -2.70
CA ALA A 158 -6.22 -5.28 -2.06
C ALA A 158 -4.85 -5.85 -2.46
N ILE A 159 -4.71 -7.18 -2.49
CA ILE A 159 -3.49 -7.86 -2.96
C ILE A 159 -3.24 -7.54 -4.43
N ASP A 160 -4.30 -7.55 -5.26
CA ASP A 160 -4.22 -7.21 -6.67
C ASP A 160 -3.73 -5.77 -6.88
N PHE A 161 -4.23 -4.79 -6.13
CA PHE A 161 -3.73 -3.42 -6.22
C PHE A 161 -2.24 -3.32 -5.88
N LEU A 162 -1.78 -4.00 -4.83
CA LEU A 162 -0.36 -4.01 -4.45
C LEU A 162 0.52 -4.64 -5.54
N GLU A 163 0.08 -5.77 -6.10
CA GLU A 163 0.79 -6.48 -7.16
C GLU A 163 0.77 -5.70 -8.49
N PHE A 164 -0.37 -5.13 -8.84
CA PHE A 164 -0.59 -4.38 -10.08
C PHE A 164 0.19 -3.07 -10.07
N TYR A 165 -0.01 -2.22 -9.06
CA TYR A 165 0.69 -0.93 -8.98
C TYR A 165 2.20 -1.08 -8.75
N GLY A 166 2.63 -2.13 -8.05
CA GLY A 166 4.05 -2.49 -7.95
C GLY A 166 4.68 -2.84 -9.31
N ARG A 167 3.92 -3.41 -10.25
CA ARG A 167 4.39 -3.67 -11.63
C ARG A 167 4.29 -2.42 -12.50
N GLU A 168 3.20 -1.66 -12.37
CA GLU A 168 2.98 -0.47 -13.18
C GLU A 168 4.03 0.60 -12.92
N ILE A 169 4.50 0.77 -11.67
CA ILE A 169 5.58 1.74 -11.42
C ILE A 169 6.86 1.37 -12.17
N LEU A 170 7.15 0.07 -12.36
CA LEU A 170 8.33 -0.37 -13.12
C LEU A 170 8.18 0.05 -14.59
N ARG A 171 6.98 -0.12 -15.16
CA ARG A 171 6.63 0.34 -16.50
C ARG A 171 6.78 1.85 -16.65
N TYR A 172 6.21 2.63 -15.73
CA TYR A 172 6.31 4.10 -15.76
C TYR A 172 7.73 4.62 -15.50
N SER A 173 8.57 3.87 -14.80
CA SER A 173 9.98 4.23 -14.53
C SER A 173 10.97 3.81 -15.62
N SER A 174 10.51 3.06 -16.62
CA SER A 174 11.32 2.64 -17.77
C SER A 174 11.42 3.76 -18.81
N LYS A 175 12.30 3.61 -19.81
CA LYS A 175 12.44 4.60 -20.87
C LYS A 175 11.13 4.75 -21.63
N GLN A 176 10.61 5.96 -21.67
CA GLN A 176 9.36 6.26 -22.35
C GLN A 176 9.60 6.48 -23.86
N PRO A 177 8.66 6.05 -24.72
CA PRO A 177 8.79 6.24 -26.15
C PRO A 177 8.65 7.72 -26.50
N ILE A 178 9.60 8.23 -27.31
CA ILE A 178 9.62 9.59 -27.84
C ILE A 178 10.17 9.57 -29.26
N THR A 179 9.82 10.56 -30.08
CA THR A 179 10.40 10.73 -31.42
C THR A 179 11.85 11.22 -31.30
N PRO A 180 12.85 10.48 -31.81
CA PRO A 180 14.24 10.93 -31.76
C PRO A 180 14.49 12.06 -32.76
N VAL A 181 15.27 13.06 -32.34
CA VAL A 181 15.76 14.15 -33.20
C VAL A 181 17.28 14.08 -33.25
N LYS A 182 17.85 14.12 -34.46
CA LYS A 182 19.29 14.00 -34.64
C LYS A 182 20.01 15.18 -33.99
N GLY A 183 20.96 14.89 -33.10
CA GLY A 183 21.74 15.90 -32.38
C GLY A 183 21.14 16.31 -31.03
N GLU A 184 19.96 15.80 -30.67
CA GLU A 184 19.30 16.09 -29.40
C GLU A 184 19.24 14.85 -28.50
N LYS A 185 19.24 15.08 -27.18
CA LYS A 185 18.96 14.06 -26.17
C LYS A 185 17.70 14.45 -25.42
N ASN A 186 16.58 13.90 -25.86
CA ASN A 186 15.27 14.11 -25.26
C ASN A 186 14.92 12.94 -24.32
N GLU A 187 14.18 13.22 -23.25
CA GLU A 187 13.69 12.22 -22.30
C GLU A 187 12.31 12.64 -21.77
N LEU A 188 11.41 11.66 -21.58
CA LEU A 188 10.15 11.83 -20.89
C LEU A 188 10.20 11.02 -19.60
N VAL A 189 10.00 11.69 -18.48
CA VAL A 189 10.01 11.09 -17.14
C VAL A 189 8.78 11.51 -16.35
N TYR A 190 8.32 10.62 -15.47
CA TYR A 190 7.28 10.93 -14.48
C TYR A 190 7.93 11.24 -13.14
N ILE A 191 7.49 12.31 -12.48
CA ILE A 191 7.93 12.71 -11.15
C ILE A 191 6.74 12.68 -10.18
N PRO A 192 6.97 12.40 -8.88
CA PRO A 192 5.91 12.48 -7.89
C PRO A 192 5.49 13.94 -7.64
N LEU A 193 4.30 14.12 -7.07
CA LEU A 193 3.67 15.42 -6.87
C LEU A 193 3.93 16.00 -5.47
N GLY A 194 3.96 15.18 -4.42
CA GLY A 194 4.16 15.64 -3.04
C GLY A 194 3.40 14.85 -1.99
N VAL A 195 2.79 15.57 -1.05
CA VAL A 195 1.92 15.00 -0.01
C VAL A 195 0.50 14.89 -0.55
N GLY A 196 -0.08 13.69 -0.50
CA GLY A 196 -1.48 13.43 -0.82
C GLY A 196 -2.31 13.10 0.42
N VAL A 197 -3.60 13.42 0.40
CA VAL A 197 -4.56 12.98 1.40
C VAL A 197 -5.41 11.85 0.81
N VAL A 198 -5.51 10.74 1.53
CA VAL A 198 -6.33 9.58 1.12
C VAL A 198 -7.50 9.43 2.09
N ILE A 199 -8.72 9.46 1.55
CA ILE A 199 -9.96 9.36 2.31
C ILE A 199 -10.80 8.21 1.71
N PRO A 200 -10.55 6.96 2.10
CA PRO A 200 -11.24 5.81 1.54
C PRO A 200 -12.62 5.60 2.20
N PRO A 201 -13.56 4.97 1.48
CA PRO A 201 -14.87 4.62 2.02
C PRO A 201 -14.82 3.38 2.93
N TRP A 202 -15.91 3.11 3.66
CA TRP A 202 -16.04 1.98 4.58
C TRP A 202 -16.51 0.68 3.91
N ASN A 203 -17.11 0.74 2.71
CA ASN A 203 -17.72 -0.43 2.06
C ASN A 203 -16.70 -1.40 1.43
N PHE A 204 -15.51 -0.91 1.11
CA PHE A 204 -14.32 -1.70 0.78
C PHE A 204 -13.15 -1.27 1.66
N PRO A 205 -13.22 -1.57 2.97
CA PRO A 205 -12.38 -0.94 3.97
C PRO A 205 -10.92 -1.32 3.85
N PHE A 206 -10.61 -2.42 3.14
CA PHE A 206 -9.24 -2.83 2.86
C PHE A 206 -8.84 -2.55 1.40
N ALA A 207 -9.59 -3.01 0.40
CA ALA A 207 -9.24 -2.89 -1.01
C ALA A 207 -9.06 -1.44 -1.48
N ILE A 208 -10.06 -0.57 -1.32
CA ILE A 208 -9.98 0.81 -1.81
C ILE A 208 -8.96 1.61 -0.98
N LEU A 209 -8.91 1.38 0.33
CA LEU A 209 -7.89 1.98 1.22
C LEU A 209 -6.48 1.64 0.73
N VAL A 210 -6.21 0.36 0.49
CA VAL A 210 -4.91 -0.13 0.00
C VAL A 210 -4.63 0.38 -1.41
N GLY A 211 -5.60 0.34 -2.31
CA GLY A 211 -5.45 0.78 -3.69
C GLY A 211 -5.04 2.25 -3.79
N MET A 212 -5.83 3.16 -3.19
CA MET A 212 -5.54 4.59 -3.20
C MET A 212 -4.19 4.90 -2.54
N THR A 213 -3.94 4.31 -1.37
CA THR A 213 -2.73 4.56 -0.59
C THR A 213 -1.48 4.03 -1.30
N SER A 214 -1.52 2.80 -1.82
CA SER A 214 -0.37 2.17 -2.46
C SER A 214 -0.02 2.80 -3.80
N ALA A 215 -1.00 3.24 -4.59
CA ALA A 215 -0.77 3.97 -5.84
C ALA A 215 -0.01 5.29 -5.59
N ALA A 216 -0.44 6.07 -4.58
CA ALA A 216 0.24 7.29 -4.20
C ALA A 216 1.66 7.03 -3.68
N ILE A 217 1.82 6.08 -2.76
CA ILE A 217 3.13 5.74 -2.19
C ILE A 217 4.10 5.26 -3.26
N VAL A 218 3.69 4.34 -4.13
CA VAL A 218 4.59 3.72 -5.10
C VAL A 218 5.03 4.68 -6.20
N SER A 219 4.18 5.66 -6.55
CA SER A 219 4.53 6.73 -7.47
C SER A 219 5.54 7.73 -6.90
N GLY A 220 5.88 7.63 -5.61
CA GLY A 220 6.89 8.45 -4.93
C GLY A 220 6.30 9.58 -4.08
N ASN A 221 4.97 9.60 -3.89
CA ASN A 221 4.29 10.54 -3.00
C ASN A 221 4.31 10.03 -1.55
N THR A 222 4.09 10.92 -0.60
CA THR A 222 3.76 10.57 0.79
C THR A 222 2.26 10.77 1.03
N VAL A 223 1.71 10.09 2.04
CA VAL A 223 0.26 10.01 2.26
C VAL A 223 -0.10 10.34 3.71
N VAL A 224 -1.11 11.19 3.87
CA VAL A 224 -1.91 11.30 5.10
C VAL A 224 -3.21 10.55 4.87
N LEU A 225 -3.40 9.44 5.57
CA LEU A 225 -4.57 8.57 5.42
C LEU A 225 -5.61 8.88 6.51
N LYS A 226 -6.84 9.22 6.11
CA LYS A 226 -7.99 9.37 6.99
C LYS A 226 -9.05 8.32 6.62
N PRO A 227 -9.07 7.15 7.27
CA PRO A 227 -10.12 6.15 7.02
C PRO A 227 -11.50 6.69 7.41
N SER A 228 -12.55 6.00 6.97
CA SER A 228 -13.95 6.36 7.26
C SER A 228 -14.24 6.44 8.75
#